data_AF-H9WW19-F1
#
_entry.id   AF-H9WW19-F1
#
_cell.length_a   1.000
_cell.length_b   1.000
_cell.length_c   1.000
_cell.angle_alpha   90.00
_cell.angle_beta   90.00
_cell.angle_gamma   90.00
#
_symmetry.space_group_name_H-M   'P 1'
#
loop_
_entity.id
_entity.type
_entity.pdbx_description
1 polymer ?
#
loop_
_entity_poly.entity_id
_entity_poly.type
_entity_poly.pdbx_seq_one_letter_code
_entity_poly.pdbx_strand_id
1 'polypeptide(L)' 'PGIVFCIFFVLNALIWGEKSSGAVPFGTMFALVFLWFGISVPLVFIGSYFGYKKPAIEDPVKTNKIPR' A
#
# COMPACT_ATOMS: atom_id res chain seq x y z
N PRO A 1 4.66 -4.00 2.57
CA PRO A 1 4.61 -2.86 3.52
C PRO A 1 3.91 -3.17 4.87
N GLY A 2 2.70 -3.73 4.89
CA GLY A 2 1.94 -3.95 6.14
C GLY A 2 2.65 -4.80 7.20
N ILE A 3 3.28 -5.90 6.79
CA ILE A 3 4.02 -6.81 7.71
C ILE A 3 5.19 -6.09 8.37
N VAL A 4 5.98 -5.34 7.60
CA VAL A 4 7.11 -4.55 8.12
C VAL A 4 6.62 -3.48 9.11
N PHE A 5 5.47 -2.87 8.82
CA PHE A 5 4.86 -1.87 9.70
C PHE A 5 4.40 -2.48 11.03
N CYS A 6 3.77 -3.67 11.00
CA CYS A 6 3.40 -4.39 12.21
C CYS A 6 4.62 -4.75 13.07
N ILE A 7 5.69 -5.26 12.45
CA ILE A 7 6.95 -5.57 13.16
C ILE A 7 7.53 -4.30 13.79
N PHE A 8 7.60 -3.20 13.04
CA PHE A 8 8.08 -1.92 13.54
C PHE A 8 7.24 -1.39 14.70
N PHE A 9 5.91 -1.48 14.60
CA PHE A 9 4.98 -1.04 15.64
C PHE A 9 5.14 -1.84 16.94
N VAL A 10 5.22 -3.17 16.85
CA VAL A 10 5.41 -4.04 18.02
C VAL A 10 6.76 -3.79 18.68
N LEU A 11 7.84 -3.72 17.90
CA LEU A 11 9.17 -3.41 18.43
C LEU A 11 9.20 -2.02 19.09
N ASN A 12 8.60 -1.01 18.46
CA ASN A 12 8.58 0.34 19.01
C ASN A 12 7.70 0.45 20.27
N ALA A 13 6.61 -0.32 20.37
CA ALA A 13 5.80 -0.42 21.58
C ALA A 13 6.57 -1.07 22.76
N LEU A 14 7.40 -2.10 22.49
CA LEU A 14 8.26 -2.72 23.49
C LEU A 14 9.36 -1.75 23.97
N ILE A 15 10.02 -1.04 23.06
CA ILE A 15 11.05 -0.03 23.38
C ILE A 15 10.47 1.12 24.20
N TRP A 16 9.21 1.50 23.94
CA TRP A 16 8.51 2.53 24.70
C TRP A 16 8.23 2.09 26.15
N GLY A 17 7.92 0.81 26.38
CA GLY A 17 7.76 0.23 27.72
C GLY A 17 9.02 0.30 28.57
N GLU A 18 10.19 0.16 27.94
CA GLU A 18 11.51 0.28 28.57
C GLU A 18 11.97 1.74 28.78
N LYS A 19 11.13 2.75 28.49
CA LYS A 19 11.49 4.18 28.54
C LYS A 19 12.78 4.52 27.80
N SER A 20 13.10 3.77 26.75
CA SER A 20 14.34 3.96 26.01
C SER A 20 14.28 5.21 25.13
N SER A 21 15.36 5.99 25.11
CA SER A 21 15.51 7.19 24.25
C SER A 21 15.47 6.88 22.74
N GLY A 22 15.48 5.61 22.35
CA GLY A 22 15.27 5.16 20.97
C GLY A 22 13.81 4.99 20.56
N ALA A 23 12.84 5.17 21.49
CA ALA A 23 11.42 5.04 21.18
C ALA A 23 10.98 6.17 20.25
N VAL A 24 10.45 5.80 19.08
CA VAL A 24 9.89 6.77 18.13
C VAL A 24 8.59 7.31 18.72
N PRO A 25 8.44 8.64 18.91
CA PRO A 25 7.25 9.23 19.50
C PRO A 25 5.96 8.81 18.80
N PHE A 26 4.87 8.71 19.55
CA PHE A 26 3.57 8.29 19.02
C PHE A 26 3.10 9.16 17.84
N GLY A 27 3.35 10.47 17.89
CA GLY A 27 3.02 11.40 16.81
C GLY A 27 3.77 11.11 15.51
N THR A 28 5.04 10.73 15.58
CA THR A 28 5.84 10.38 14.38
C THR A 28 5.40 9.06 13.76
N MET A 29 4.94 8.08 14.54
CA MET A 29 4.33 6.86 13.98
C MET A 29 3.07 7.18 13.20
N PHE A 30 2.18 7.99 13.77
CA PHE A 30 0.94 8.40 13.10
C PHE A 30 1.24 9.20 11.82
N ALA A 31 2.21 10.12 11.86
CA ALA A 31 2.65 10.87 10.69
C ALA A 31 3.17 9.96 9.56
N LEU A 32 3.95 8.92 9.88
CA LEU A 32 4.44 7.96 8.89
C LEU A 32 3.30 7.17 8.24
N VAL A 33 2.31 6.71 9.02
CA VAL A 33 1.10 6.07 8.48
C VAL A 33 0.38 7.03 7.56
N PHE A 34 0.09 8.23 8.05
CA PHE A 34 -0.71 9.21 7.31
C PHE A 34 -0.04 9.65 6.02
N LEU A 35 1.28 9.85 6.03
CA LEU A 35 2.06 10.15 4.83
C LEU A 35 2.03 8.97 3.85
N TRP A 36 2.23 7.74 4.33
CA TRP A 36 2.25 6.56 3.48
C TRP A 36 0.90 6.30 2.82
N PHE A 37 -0.19 6.35 3.58
CA PHE A 37 -1.55 6.23 3.03
C PHE A 37 -1.92 7.44 2.17
N GLY A 38 -1.54 8.66 2.59
CA GLY A 38 -1.79 9.89 1.86
C GLY A 38 -1.16 9.94 0.47
N ILE A 39 -0.06 9.22 0.24
CA ILE A 39 0.54 9.07 -1.09
C ILE A 39 0.00 7.83 -1.81
N SER A 40 -0.05 6.67 -1.14
CA SER A 40 -0.38 5.40 -1.79
C SER A 40 -1.84 5.33 -2.26
N VAL A 41 -2.78 5.83 -1.45
CA VAL A 41 -4.21 5.77 -1.77
C VAL A 41 -4.55 6.58 -3.03
N PRO A 42 -4.21 7.88 -3.14
CA PRO A 42 -4.50 8.61 -4.36
C PRO A 42 -3.75 8.04 -5.55
N LEU A 43 -2.51 7.56 -5.39
CA LEU A 43 -1.76 6.98 -6.51
C LEU A 43 -2.46 5.73 -7.07
N VAL A 44 -2.94 4.83 -6.21
CA VAL A 44 -3.69 3.62 -6.62
C VAL A 44 -5.03 4.01 -7.24
N PHE A 45 -5.74 4.97 -6.65
CA PHE A 45 -7.05 5.39 -7.15
C PHE A 45 -6.93 6.04 -8.53
N ILE A 46 -5.99 6.98 -8.69
CA ILE A 46 -5.68 7.64 -9.96
C ILE A 46 -5.22 6.60 -10.99
N GLY A 47 -4.30 5.71 -10.62
CA GLY A 47 -3.82 4.63 -11.49
C GLY A 47 -4.94 3.71 -11.97
N SER A 48 -5.84 3.31 -11.06
CA SER A 48 -7.01 2.50 -11.41
C SER A 48 -7.98 3.25 -12.32
N TYR A 49 -8.24 4.54 -12.07
CA TYR A 49 -9.14 5.35 -12.88
C TYR A 49 -8.66 5.46 -14.33
N PHE A 50 -7.37 5.73 -14.53
CA PHE A 50 -6.76 5.72 -15.86
C PHE A 50 -6.68 4.31 -16.46
N GLY A 51 -6.44 3.28 -15.64
CA GLY A 51 -6.44 1.88 -16.06
C GLY A 51 -7.79 1.41 -16.59
N TYR A 52 -8.89 1.76 -15.92
CA TYR A 52 -10.26 1.43 -16.34
C TYR A 52 -10.71 2.22 -17.57
N LYS A 53 -10.15 3.40 -17.81
CA LYS A 53 -10.37 4.17 -19.05
C LYS A 53 -9.61 3.60 -20.24
N LYS A 54 -8.62 2.74 -20.02
CA LYS A 54 -7.89 2.10 -21.11
C LYS A 54 -8.80 1.05 -21.75
N PRO A 55 -8.96 1.04 -23.10
CA PRO A 55 -9.72 -0.01 -23.77
C PRO A 55 -9.17 -1.38 -23.38
N ALA A 56 -10.06 -2.38 -23.27
CA ALA A 56 -9.67 -3.75 -23.01
C ALA A 56 -8.56 -4.16 -23.98
N ILE A 57 -7.53 -4.80 -23.46
CA ILE A 57 -6.43 -5.31 -24.29
C ILE A 57 -7.06 -6.25 -25.30
N GLU A 58 -7.05 -5.85 -26.57
CA GLU A 58 -7.52 -6.70 -27.66
C GLU A 58 -6.58 -7.89 -27.75
N ASP A 59 -7.18 -9.09 -27.87
CA ASP A 59 -6.40 -10.29 -28.09
C ASP A 59 -5.54 -10.11 -29.34
N PRO A 60 -4.23 -10.46 -29.30
CA PRO A 60 -3.31 -10.25 -30.42
C PRO A 60 -3.72 -11.03 -31.68
N VAL A 61 -4.70 -11.92 -31.57
CA VAL A 61 -5.25 -12.73 -32.65
C VAL A 61 -6.74 -13.01 -32.41
N LYS A 62 -7.52 -13.00 -33.49
CA LYS A 62 -8.93 -13.42 -33.46
C LYS A 62 -9.01 -14.90 -33.06
N THR A 63 -9.47 -15.19 -31.85
CA THR A 63 -9.78 -16.57 -31.46
C THR A 63 -11.02 -17.03 -32.23
N ASN A 64 -10.82 -17.88 -33.25
CA ASN A 64 -11.90 -18.63 -33.88
C ASN A 64 -12.46 -19.58 -32.82
N LYS A 65 -13.67 -19.31 -32.31
CA LYS A 65 -14.40 -20.27 -31.48
C LYS A 65 -14.82 -21.41 -32.40
N ILE A 66 -14.11 -22.54 -32.35
CA ILE A 66 -14.60 -23.78 -32.96
C ILE A 66 -15.93 -24.10 -32.25
N PRO A 67 -17.08 -24.09 -32.94
CA PRO A 67 -18.34 -24.48 -32.33
C PRO A 67 -18.24 -25.97 -31.98
N ARG A 68 -18.47 -26.29 -30.69
CA ARG A 68 -18.65 -27.65 -30.20
C ARG A 68 -20.03 -27.77 -29.59
#